data_AF-C5LQD5-F1
#
_entry.id   AF-C5LQD5-F1
#
_cell.length_a   1.000
_cell.length_b   1.000
_cell.length_c   1.000
_cell.angle_alpha   90.00
_cell.angle_beta   90.00
_cell.angle_gamma   90.00
#
_symmetry.space_group_name_H-M   'P 1'
#
loop_
_entity.id
_entity.type
_entity.pdbx_description
1 polymer ?
#
loop_
_entity_poly.entity_id
_entity_poly.type
_entity_poly.pdbx_seq_one_letter_code
_entity_poly.pdbx_strand_id
1 'polypeptide(L)' 'TCYTSLNHGVLAVGYDLEAIEPYYLVKNSWGATWGDKGYIKMAIDDSPKGICGILLAASYPIAA' A
#
# COMPACT_ATOMS: atom_id res chain seq x y z
N THR A 1 0.31 -14.38 4.41
CA THR A 1 0.75 -14.61 3.02
C THR A 1 -0.27 -14.00 2.09
N CYS A 2 0.18 -13.24 1.09
CA CYS A 2 -0.64 -12.68 0.02
C CYS A 2 0.00 -13.02 -1.34
N TYR A 3 -0.80 -12.97 -2.41
CA TYR A 3 -0.34 -13.22 -3.78
C TYR A 3 -0.20 -11.90 -4.55
N THR A 4 0.26 -11.98 -5.80
CA THR A 4 0.43 -10.82 -6.71
C THR A 4 -0.67 -10.72 -7.77
N SER A 5 -1.71 -11.56 -7.69
CA SER A 5 -2.93 -11.42 -8.50
C SER A 5 -3.79 -10.32 -7.89
N LEU A 6 -3.89 -9.17 -8.56
CA LEU A 6 -4.57 -7.99 -8.04
C LEU A 6 -6.10 -8.17 -8.05
N ASN A 7 -6.75 -7.82 -6.94
CA ASN A 7 -8.22 -7.85 -6.81
C ASN A 7 -8.82 -6.65 -6.05
N HIS A 8 -7.99 -5.77 -5.47
CA HIS A 8 -8.45 -4.70 -4.59
C HIS A 8 -7.68 -3.41 -4.85
N GLY A 9 -8.42 -2.30 -5.01
CA GLY A 9 -7.85 -0.96 -5.19
C GLY A 9 -7.73 -0.23 -3.85
N VAL A 10 -6.58 0.39 -3.62
CA VAL A 10 -6.26 1.15 -2.40
C VAL A 10 -5.50 2.43 -2.75
N LEU A 11 -5.34 3.32 -1.78
CA LEU A 11 -4.62 4.58 -1.96
C LEU A 11 -3.36 4.60 -1.10
N ALA A 12 -2.19 4.62 -1.74
CA ALA A 12 -0.95 4.99 -1.04
C ALA A 12 -0.99 6.49 -0.74
N VAL A 13 -0.82 6.86 0.53
CA VAL A 13 -0.89 8.25 1.01
C VAL A 13 0.42 8.75 1.63
N GLY A 14 1.43 7.88 1.70
CA GLY A 14 2.75 8.21 2.22
C GLY A 14 3.65 6.98 2.27
N TYR A 15 4.87 7.18 2.72
CA TYR A 15 5.85 6.13 2.95
C TYR A 15 6.88 6.62 3.97
N ASP A 16 7.65 5.69 4.53
CA ASP A 16 8.80 5.97 5.39
C ASP A 16 9.90 4.96 5.08
N LEU A 17 11.03 5.43 4.57
CA LEU A 17 12.19 4.62 4.23
C LEU A 17 13.22 4.53 5.36
N GLU A 18 13.11 5.40 6.36
CA GLU A 18 14.06 5.52 7.47
C GLU A 18 13.57 4.77 8.72
N ALA A 19 12.31 4.34 8.73
CA ALA A 19 11.78 3.45 9.75
C ALA A 19 12.60 2.16 9.87
N ILE A 20 12.61 1.58 11.09
CA ILE A 20 13.22 0.28 11.36
C ILE A 20 12.73 -0.79 10.38
N GLU A 21 11.45 -0.73 10.02
CA GLU A 21 10.84 -1.51 8.94
C GLU A 21 10.22 -0.53 7.93
N PRO A 22 10.88 -0.29 6.78
CA PRO A 22 10.37 0.60 5.74
C PRO A 22 8.98 0.20 5.23
N TYR A 23 8.10 1.18 5.00
CA TYR A 23 6.72 0.90 4.61
C TYR A 23 6.09 1.95 3.68
N TYR A 24 5.07 1.51 2.93
CA TYR A 24 4.04 2.37 2.35
C TYR A 24 2.88 2.52 3.32
N LEU A 25 2.42 3.75 3.55
CA LEU A 25 1.18 4.02 4.29
C LEU A 25 0.01 3.99 3.31
N VAL A 26 -0.91 3.05 3.51
CA VAL A 26 -2.03 2.79 2.60
C VAL A 26 -3.34 3.05 3.31
N LYS A 27 -4.19 3.89 2.72
CA LYS A 27 -5.58 4.11 3.12
C LYS A 27 -6.45 3.04 2.46
N ASN A 28 -7.19 2.30 3.27
CA ASN A 28 -8.13 1.28 2.81
C ASN A 28 -9.58 1.81 2.78
N SER A 29 -10.50 1.03 2.20
CA SER A 29 -11.91 1.37 1.99
C SER A 29 -12.88 0.55 2.84
N TRP A 30 -12.39 -0.13 3.88
CA TRP A 30 -13.20 -1.00 4.76
C TRP A 30 -13.63 -0.36 6.09
N GLY A 31 -13.64 0.98 6.14
CA GLY A 31 -14.01 1.74 7.32
C GLY A 31 -12.90 1.87 8.36
N ALA A 32 -13.10 2.79 9.31
CA ALA A 32 -12.09 3.14 10.31
C ALA A 32 -11.88 2.06 11.38
N THR A 33 -12.78 1.10 11.52
CA THR A 33 -12.66 -0.01 12.46
C THR A 33 -11.69 -1.10 11.99
N TRP A 34 -11.28 -1.06 10.72
CA TRP A 34 -10.31 -1.99 10.16
C TRP A 34 -8.89 -1.44 10.25
N GLY A 35 -7.92 -2.28 10.58
CA GLY A 35 -6.51 -1.91 10.64
C GLY A 35 -6.23 -0.81 11.67
N ASP A 36 -5.28 0.06 11.37
CA ASP A 36 -5.02 1.25 12.18
C ASP A 36 -5.88 2.41 11.67
N LYS A 37 -7.09 2.54 12.24
CA LYS A 37 -8.05 3.61 11.90
C LYS A 37 -8.39 3.69 10.40
N GLY A 38 -8.44 2.55 9.72
CA GLY A 38 -8.69 2.44 8.27
C GLY A 38 -7.43 2.35 7.40
N TYR A 39 -6.25 2.28 8.01
CA TYR A 39 -4.96 2.26 7.32
C TYR A 39 -4.20 0.96 7.59
N ILE A 40 -3.24 0.70 6.70
CA ILE A 40 -2.23 -0.36 6.86
C ILE A 40 -0.87 0.19 6.44
N LYS A 41 0.17 -0.21 7.19
CA LYS A 41 1.57 -0.07 6.76
C LYS A 41 1.95 -1.34 6.01
N MET A 42 2.24 -1.20 4.71
CA MET A 42 2.71 -2.31 3.89
C MET A 42 4.22 -2.25 3.81
N ALA A 43 4.90 -3.30 4.28
CA ALA A 43 6.35 -3.39 4.25
C ALA A 43 6.88 -3.22 2.82
N ILE A 44 8.01 -2.54 2.72
CA ILE A 44 8.79 -2.43 1.48
C ILE A 44 9.81 -3.56 1.49
N ASP A 45 9.81 -4.36 0.43
CA ASP A 45 10.77 -5.44 0.20
C ASP A 45 11.47 -5.26 -1.15
N ASP A 46 12.48 -6.09 -1.42
CA ASP A 46 13.25 -6.04 -2.67
C ASP A 46 12.52 -6.68 -3.86
N SER A 47 11.24 -7.04 -3.70
CA SER A 47 10.45 -7.64 -4.76
C SER A 47 10.14 -6.61 -5.84
N PRO A 48 10.36 -6.91 -7.14
CA PRO A 48 9.99 -5.99 -8.22
C PRO A 48 8.47 -5.76 -8.31
N LYS A 49 7.67 -6.62 -7.66
CA LYS A 49 6.20 -6.49 -7.59
C LYS A 49 5.73 -5.81 -6.31
N GLY A 50 6.62 -5.68 -5.32
CA GLY A 50 6.29 -5.32 -3.94
C GLY A 50 5.39 -6.35 -3.24
N ILE A 51 5.24 -6.17 -1.93
CA ILE A 51 4.31 -6.96 -1.11
C ILE A 51 2.88 -6.87 -1.68
N CYS A 52 2.25 -8.03 -1.88
CA CYS A 52 0.91 -8.18 -2.44
C CYS A 52 0.69 -7.55 -3.83
N GLY A 53 1.76 -7.28 -4.59
CA GLY A 53 1.66 -6.71 -5.93
C GLY A 53 1.44 -5.20 -5.96
N ILE A 54 1.68 -4.48 -4.84
CA ILE A 54 1.42 -3.03 -4.73
C ILE A 54 2.12 -2.19 -5.81
N LEU A 55 3.21 -2.67 -6.41
CA LEU A 55 3.96 -1.96 -7.46
C LEU A 55 3.50 -2.28 -8.89
N LEU A 56 2.50 -3.14 -9.08
CA LEU A 56 2.12 -3.65 -10.42
C LEU A 56 1.23 -2.71 -11.25
N ALA A 57 0.36 -1.91 -10.62
CA ALA A 57 -0.68 -1.16 -11.32
C ALA A 57 -1.05 0.18 -10.64
N ALA A 58 -0.04 0.97 -10.25
CA ALA A 58 -0.26 2.29 -9.67
C ALA A 58 -0.66 3.32 -10.74
N SER A 59 -1.55 4.25 -10.39
CA SER A 59 -1.93 5.40 -11.21
C SER A 59 -2.19 6.62 -10.33
N TYR A 60 -2.08 7.82 -10.91
CA TYR A 60 -2.35 9.08 -10.22
C TYR A 60 -3.05 10.07 -11.17
N PRO A 61 -3.93 10.94 -10.66
CA PRO A 61 -4.55 11.98 -11.48
C PRO A 61 -3.56 13.11 -11.75
N ILE A 62 -3.70 13.77 -12.91
CA ILE A 62 -3.01 15.01 -13.24
C ILE A 62 -4.03 16.14 -13.07
N ALA A 63 -3.72 17.13 -12.23
CA ALA A 63 -4.54 18.34 -12.12
C ALA A 63 -4.27 19.24 -13.33
N ALA A 64 -5.35 19.73 -13.95
CA ALA A 64 -5.31 20.69 -15.06
C ALA A 64 -5.07 22.12 -14.57
#